data_AF-A0A7X9ICE3-F1
#
_entry.id   AF-A0A7X9ICE3-F1
#
_cell.length_a   1.000
_cell.length_b   1.000
_cell.length_c   1.000
_cell.angle_alpha   90.00
_cell.angle_beta   90.00
_cell.angle_gamma   90.00
#
_symmetry.space_group_name_H-M   'P 1'
#
loop_
_entity.id
_entity.type
_entity.pdbx_description
1 polymer ?
#
loop_
_entity_poly.entity_id
_entity_poly.type
_entity_poly.pdbx_seq_one_letter_code
_entity_poly.pdbx_strand_id
1 'polypeptide(L)'
;MKSQDKEKKEKKQAGTFLRDILSGTIMTDRIILNNLAFLFLLTLLAAVYIANRFHAERITRQTERLNREIRELRAESMASSAELNNVTRQSEIYRLVDQKELGIEELREPPYKLRVRGR
;
A
#
# COMPACT_ATOMS: atom_id res chain seq x y z
N MET A 1 18.30 -44.37 -11.41
CA MET A 1 19.21 -44.44 -10.24
C MET A 1 20.34 -43.40 -10.22
N LYS A 2 20.87 -42.90 -11.36
CA LYS A 2 22.05 -42.00 -11.39
C LYS A 2 21.83 -40.53 -10.97
N SER A 3 20.58 -40.06 -10.91
CA SER A 3 20.27 -38.65 -10.62
C SER A 3 20.27 -38.31 -9.13
N GLN A 4 19.85 -39.25 -8.26
CA GLN A 4 19.80 -39.03 -6.81
C GLN A 4 21.18 -39.00 -6.14
N ASP A 5 22.18 -39.71 -6.69
CA ASP A 5 23.55 -39.71 -6.14
C ASP A 5 24.33 -38.43 -6.48
N LYS A 6 24.04 -37.77 -7.62
CA LYS A 6 24.65 -36.49 -7.98
C LYS A 6 24.19 -35.37 -7.04
N GLU A 7 22.89 -35.29 -6.78
CA GLU A 7 22.31 -34.27 -5.89
C GLU A 7 22.78 -34.43 -4.43
N LYS A 8 22.91 -35.69 -3.96
CA LYS A 8 23.47 -36.00 -2.63
C LYS A 8 24.96 -35.66 -2.54
N LYS A 9 25.74 -35.83 -3.61
CA LYS A 9 27.17 -35.46 -3.65
C LYS A 9 27.36 -33.94 -3.65
N GLU A 10 26.57 -33.18 -4.40
CA GLU A 10 26.62 -31.71 -4.40
C GLU A 10 26.21 -31.10 -3.07
N LYS A 11 25.12 -31.59 -2.44
CA LYS A 11 24.71 -31.12 -1.10
C LYS A 11 25.75 -31.48 -0.02
N LYS A 12 26.40 -32.64 -0.14
CA LYS A 12 27.53 -33.00 0.74
C LYS A 12 28.74 -32.10 0.51
N GLN A 13 29.10 -31.81 -0.74
CA GLN A 13 30.19 -30.90 -1.05
C GLN A 13 29.90 -29.48 -0.54
N ALA A 14 28.73 -28.91 -0.85
CA ALA A 14 28.31 -27.60 -0.34
C ALA A 14 28.29 -27.56 1.19
N GLY A 15 27.79 -28.62 1.85
CA GLY A 15 27.81 -28.74 3.31
C GLY A 15 29.22 -28.81 3.89
N THR A 16 30.14 -29.55 3.26
CA THR A 16 31.56 -29.60 3.65
C THR A 16 32.24 -28.24 3.46
N PHE A 17 32.05 -27.59 2.31
CA PHE A 17 32.56 -26.24 2.07
C PHE A 17 32.05 -25.22 3.09
N LEU A 18 30.77 -25.25 3.45
CA LEU A 18 30.23 -24.38 4.50
C LEU A 18 30.86 -24.65 5.87
N ARG A 19 31.18 -25.93 6.17
CA ARG A 19 31.87 -26.33 7.41
C ARG A 19 33.34 -25.89 7.43
N ASP A 20 34.00 -25.94 6.28
CA ASP A 20 35.39 -25.53 6.11
C ASP A 20 35.54 -23.99 6.20
N ILE A 21 34.52 -23.25 5.75
CA ILE A 21 34.42 -21.80 5.96
C ILE A 21 34.17 -21.47 7.44
N LEU A 22 33.21 -22.16 8.09
CA LEU A 22 32.90 -21.92 9.51
C LEU A 22 34.04 -22.30 10.45
N SER A 23 34.82 -23.34 10.10
CA SER A 23 35.97 -23.80 10.90
C SER A 23 37.21 -22.92 10.73
N GLY A 24 37.20 -21.92 9.82
CA GLY A 24 38.31 -21.00 9.61
C GLY A 24 39.48 -21.59 8.83
N THR A 25 39.39 -22.84 8.39
CA THR A 25 40.44 -23.53 7.61
C THR A 25 40.77 -22.76 6.33
N ILE A 26 39.73 -22.23 5.67
CA ILE A 26 39.86 -21.44 4.43
C ILE A 26 40.44 -20.04 4.68
N MET A 27 40.35 -19.50 5.90
CA MET A 27 40.91 -18.17 6.23
C MET A 27 42.44 -18.18 6.27
N THR A 28 43.06 -19.36 6.44
CA THR A 28 44.53 -19.52 6.49
C THR A 28 45.16 -19.53 5.09
N ASP A 29 44.36 -19.66 4.03
CA ASP A 29 44.87 -19.65 2.66
C ASP A 29 45.44 -18.28 2.29
N ARG A 30 46.72 -18.28 1.94
CA ARG A 30 47.52 -17.08 1.61
C ARG A 30 46.91 -16.24 0.48
N ILE A 31 46.12 -16.87 -0.40
CA ILE A 31 45.39 -16.23 -1.51
C ILE A 31 44.22 -15.37 -1.00
N ILE A 32 43.53 -15.83 0.05
CA ILE A 32 42.37 -15.16 0.62
C ILE A 32 42.81 -14.01 1.52
N LEU A 33 43.86 -14.23 2.31
CA LEU A 33 44.49 -13.18 3.13
C LEU A 33 45.01 -12.00 2.29
N ASN A 34 45.49 -12.26 1.07
CA ASN A 34 45.96 -11.20 0.17
C ASN A 34 44.81 -10.38 -0.45
N ASN A 35 43.58 -10.91 -0.45
CA ASN A 35 42.40 -10.30 -1.06
C ASN A 35 41.32 -9.93 -0.04
N LEU A 36 41.69 -9.75 1.23
CA LEU A 36 40.72 -9.44 2.31
C LEU A 36 39.87 -8.19 2.03
N ALA A 37 40.45 -7.16 1.42
CA ALA A 37 39.71 -5.95 1.05
C ALA A 37 38.57 -6.25 0.06
N PHE A 38 38.80 -7.16 -0.90
CA PHE A 38 37.79 -7.59 -1.85
C PHE A 38 36.69 -8.43 -1.19
N LEU A 39 37.05 -9.33 -0.27
CA LEU A 39 36.05 -10.07 0.51
C LEU A 39 35.20 -9.15 1.39
N PHE A 40 35.82 -8.15 2.02
CA PHE A 40 35.08 -7.15 2.80
C PHE A 40 34.12 -6.35 1.92
N LEU A 41 34.53 -5.99 0.70
CA LEU A 41 33.64 -5.35 -0.26
C LEU A 41 32.43 -6.24 -0.58
N LEU A 42 32.64 -7.54 -0.80
CA LEU A 42 31.56 -8.49 -1.08
C LEU A 42 30.62 -8.67 0.11
N THR A 43 31.14 -8.78 1.33
CA THR A 43 30.30 -8.89 2.53
C THR A 43 29.52 -7.60 2.79
N LEU A 44 30.13 -6.44 2.59
CA LEU A 44 29.44 -5.15 2.66
C LEU A 44 28.35 -5.03 1.60
N LEU A 45 28.63 -5.43 0.37
CA LEU A 45 27.64 -5.43 -0.71
C LEU A 45 26.48 -6.39 -0.41
N ALA A 46 26.76 -7.56 0.13
CA ALA A 46 25.74 -8.51 0.58
C ALA A 46 24.87 -7.92 1.70
N ALA A 47 25.49 -7.25 2.68
CA ALA A 47 24.76 -6.57 3.76
C ALA A 47 23.84 -5.46 3.22
N VAL A 48 24.35 -4.62 2.31
CA VAL A 48 23.57 -3.56 1.64
C VAL A 48 22.43 -4.16 0.82
N TYR A 49 22.66 -5.25 0.10
CA TYR A 49 21.63 -5.95 -0.67
C TYR A 49 20.50 -6.48 0.23
N ILE A 50 20.86 -7.14 1.33
CA ILE A 50 19.87 -7.64 2.30
C ILE A 50 19.07 -6.49 2.91
N ALA A 51 19.74 -5.41 3.30
CA ALA A 51 19.10 -4.22 3.85
C ALA A 51 18.10 -3.58 2.84
N ASN A 52 18.52 -3.42 1.60
CA ASN A 52 17.68 -2.89 0.51
C ASN A 52 16.47 -3.80 0.26
N ARG A 53 16.65 -5.12 0.26
CA ARG A 53 15.54 -6.06 0.10
C ARG A 53 14.48 -5.90 1.18
N PHE A 54 14.89 -5.84 2.45
CA PHE A 54 13.95 -5.61 3.56
C PHE A 54 13.28 -4.23 3.52
N HIS A 55 13.97 -3.22 2.99
CA HIS A 55 13.39 -1.89 2.81
C HIS A 55 12.32 -1.89 1.71
N ALA A 56 12.62 -2.47 0.55
CA ALA A 56 11.68 -2.61 -0.56
C ALA A 56 10.42 -3.38 -0.14
N GLU A 57 10.59 -4.51 0.56
CA GLU A 57 9.46 -5.30 1.06
C GLU A 57 8.57 -4.52 2.03
N ARG A 58 9.17 -3.70 2.91
CA ARG A 58 8.42 -2.83 3.82
C ARG A 58 7.62 -1.77 3.06
N ILE A 59 8.25 -1.12 2.08
CA ILE A 59 7.59 -0.11 1.24
C ILE A 59 6.40 -0.72 0.50
N THR A 60 6.58 -1.86 -0.16
CA THR A 60 5.49 -2.53 -0.91
C THR A 60 4.28 -2.80 -0.01
N ARG A 61 4.51 -3.35 1.19
CA ARG A 61 3.43 -3.61 2.15
C ARG A 61 2.75 -2.31 2.63
N GLN A 62 3.51 -1.24 2.83
CA GLN A 62 2.95 0.06 3.20
C GLN A 62 2.11 0.65 2.07
N THR A 63 2.58 0.57 0.83
CA THR A 63 1.85 1.03 -0.35
C THR A 63 0.53 0.29 -0.52
N GLU A 64 0.52 -1.03 -0.31
CA GLU A 64 -0.73 -1.82 -0.35
C GLU A 64 -1.73 -1.39 0.73
N ARG A 65 -1.26 -1.18 1.97
CA ARG A 65 -2.10 -0.70 3.07
C ARG A 65 -2.68 0.68 2.79
N LEU A 66 -1.83 1.62 2.37
CA LEU A 66 -2.25 2.99 2.07
C LEU A 66 -3.24 3.03 0.91
N ASN A 67 -3.03 2.22 -0.13
CA ASN A 67 -3.98 2.11 -1.24
C ASN A 67 -5.34 1.55 -0.80
N ARG A 68 -5.35 0.64 0.17
CA ARG A 68 -6.60 0.13 0.76
C ARG A 68 -7.31 1.22 1.54
N GLU A 69 -6.60 1.95 2.39
CA GLU A 69 -7.14 3.07 3.15
C GLU A 69 -7.72 4.17 2.24
N ILE A 70 -7.04 4.51 1.16
CA ILE A 70 -7.56 5.46 0.16
C ILE A 70 -8.89 4.95 -0.45
N ARG A 71 -9.01 3.65 -0.74
CA ARG A 71 -10.26 3.09 -1.28
C ARG A 71 -11.38 3.14 -0.25
N GLU A 72 -11.09 2.83 1.00
CA GLU A 72 -12.06 2.88 2.11
C GLU A 72 -12.54 4.33 2.33
N LEU A 73 -11.62 5.30 2.44
CA LEU A 73 -11.95 6.72 2.57
C LEU A 73 -12.76 7.28 1.40
N ARG A 74 -12.46 6.85 0.16
CA ARG A 74 -13.27 7.23 -1.00
C ARG A 74 -14.68 6.67 -0.93
N ALA A 75 -14.83 5.41 -0.54
CA ALA A 75 -16.14 4.80 -0.39
C ALA A 75 -16.96 5.50 0.70
N GLU A 76 -16.33 5.82 1.84
CA GLU A 76 -16.95 6.58 2.93
C GLU A 76 -17.39 7.98 2.48
N SER A 77 -16.51 8.71 1.79
CA SER A 77 -16.83 10.04 1.24
C SER A 77 -18.00 9.99 0.25
N MET A 78 -18.03 8.98 -0.62
CA MET A 78 -19.15 8.78 -1.55
C MET A 78 -20.44 8.44 -0.82
N ALA A 79 -20.39 7.58 0.20
CA ALA A 79 -21.54 7.21 1.01
C ALA A 79 -22.11 8.43 1.77
N SER A 80 -21.24 9.21 2.43
CA SER A 80 -21.63 10.43 3.14
C SER A 80 -22.23 11.47 2.19
N SER A 81 -21.63 11.65 1.00
CA SER A 81 -22.18 12.54 -0.03
C SER A 81 -23.54 12.04 -0.54
N ALA A 82 -23.72 10.73 -0.69
CA ALA A 82 -24.98 10.15 -1.11
C ALA A 82 -26.08 10.33 -0.05
N GLU A 83 -25.75 10.19 1.24
CA GLU A 83 -26.67 10.47 2.34
C GLU A 83 -27.10 11.95 2.35
N LEU A 84 -26.16 12.88 2.23
CA LEU A 84 -26.46 14.31 2.15
C LEU A 84 -27.34 14.64 0.94
N ASN A 85 -27.03 14.07 -0.23
CA ASN A 85 -27.83 14.24 -1.43
C ASN A 85 -29.23 13.67 -1.28
N ASN A 86 -29.38 12.56 -0.54
CA ASN A 86 -30.69 11.97 -0.27
C ASN A 86 -31.55 12.92 0.58
N VAL A 87 -31.00 13.41 1.70
CA VAL A 87 -31.71 14.35 2.60
C VAL A 87 -32.00 15.69 1.93
N THR A 88 -31.11 16.16 1.04
CA THR A 88 -31.28 17.43 0.31
C THR A 88 -32.16 17.28 -0.94
N ARG A 89 -32.53 16.06 -1.32
CA ARG A 89 -33.33 15.83 -2.53
C ARG A 89 -34.67 16.54 -2.41
N GLN A 90 -35.08 17.29 -3.45
CA GLN A 90 -36.34 18.05 -3.43
C GLN A 90 -37.53 17.22 -2.97
N SER A 91 -37.67 15.98 -3.44
CA SER A 91 -38.78 15.10 -3.01
C SER A 91 -38.74 14.74 -1.52
N GLU A 92 -37.55 14.57 -0.92
CA GLU A 92 -37.44 14.34 0.53
C GLU A 92 -37.70 15.63 1.31
N ILE A 93 -37.24 16.78 0.81
CA ILE A 93 -37.57 18.08 1.41
C ILE A 93 -39.09 18.31 1.39
N TYR A 94 -39.78 18.06 0.27
CA TYR A 94 -41.25 18.14 0.20
C TYR A 94 -41.91 17.23 1.22
N ARG A 95 -41.46 15.97 1.31
CA ARG A 95 -41.99 15.01 2.28
C ARG A 95 -41.79 15.47 3.73
N LEU A 96 -40.62 16.03 4.05
CA LEU A 96 -40.29 16.54 5.38
C LEU A 96 -41.09 17.81 5.73
N VAL A 97 -41.33 18.68 4.76
CA VAL A 97 -42.14 19.90 4.92
C VAL A 97 -43.60 19.55 5.19
N ASP A 98 -44.15 18.60 4.44
CA ASP A 98 -45.51 18.10 4.60
C ASP A 98 -45.69 17.40 5.96
N GLN A 99 -44.78 16.49 6.32
CA GLN A 99 -44.81 15.78 7.60
C GLN A 99 -44.69 16.72 8.82
N LYS A 100 -43.96 17.83 8.68
CA LYS A 100 -43.79 18.83 9.74
C LYS A 100 -44.86 19.92 9.73
N GLU A 101 -45.86 19.82 8.85
CA GLU A 101 -46.97 20.77 8.71
C GLU A 101 -46.49 22.23 8.56
N LEU A 102 -45.36 22.44 7.89
CA LEU A 102 -44.73 23.77 7.79
C LEU A 102 -45.48 24.73 6.85
N GLY A 103 -46.49 24.24 6.11
CA GLY A 103 -47.34 25.06 5.24
C GLY A 103 -46.61 25.70 4.05
N ILE A 104 -45.46 25.15 3.65
CA ILE A 104 -44.64 25.66 2.55
C ILE A 104 -45.03 24.90 1.28
N GLU A 105 -45.54 25.61 0.28
CA GLU A 105 -45.93 25.06 -1.02
C GLU A 105 -44.96 25.52 -2.13
N GLU A 106 -44.77 24.65 -3.13
CA GLU A 106 -43.99 25.00 -4.32
C GLU A 106 -44.70 26.07 -5.15
N LEU A 107 -44.00 27.17 -5.49
CA LEU A 107 -44.50 28.11 -6.48
C LEU A 107 -44.57 27.41 -7.85
N ARG A 108 -45.79 27.05 -8.28
CA ARG A 108 -46.05 26.51 -9.62
C ARG A 108 -46.05 27.59 -10.71
N GLU A 109 -46.13 28.85 -10.31
CA GLU A 109 -46.22 30.00 -11.19
C GLU A 109 -45.01 30.92 -10.99
N PRO A 110 -44.44 31.51 -12.06
CA PRO A 110 -43.33 32.43 -11.93
C PRO A 110 -43.73 33.68 -11.12
N PRO A 111 -42.85 34.18 -10.23
CA PRO A 111 -43.17 35.30 -9.35
C PRO A 111 -43.38 36.60 -10.13
N TYR A 112 -44.40 37.36 -9.74
CA TYR A 112 -44.75 38.63 -10.38
C TYR A 112 -43.69 39.71 -10.10
N LYS A 113 -43.22 40.38 -11.15
CA LYS A 113 -42.30 41.51 -11.03
C LYS A 113 -43.07 42.76 -10.62
N LEU A 114 -42.95 43.17 -9.35
CA LEU A 114 -43.52 44.42 -8.87
C LEU A 114 -42.76 45.61 -9.51
N ARG A 115 -43.38 46.28 -10.49
CA ARG A 115 -42.88 47.56 -10.99
C ARG A 115 -43.42 48.69 -10.11
N VAL A 116 -42.59 49.18 -9.21
CA VAL A 116 -42.90 50.38 -8.43
C VAL A 116 -42.79 51.59 -9.36
N ARG A 117 -43.92 52.24 -9.65
CA ARG A 117 -43.93 53.52 -10.38
C ARG A 117 -43.48 54.59 -9.39
N GLY A 118 -42.23 55.02 -9.53
CA GLY A 118 -41.71 56.18 -8.80
C GLY A 118 -42.58 57.40 -9.09
N ARG A 119 -42.92 58.13 -8.03
CA ARG A 119 -43.60 59.44 -8.10
C ARG A 119 -42.70 60.48 -8.73
#